data_AF-A0A947HJH2-F1
#
_entry.id   AF-A0A947HJH2-F1
#
_cell.length_a   1.000
_cell.length_b   1.000
_cell.length_c   1.000
_cell.angle_alpha   90.00
_cell.angle_beta   90.00
_cell.angle_gamma   90.00
#
_symmetry.space_group_name_H-M   'P 1'
#
loop_
_entity.id
_entity.type
_entity.pdbx_description
1 polymer ?
#
loop_
_entity_poly.entity_id
_entity_poly.type
_entity_poly.pdbx_seq_one_letter_code
_entity_poly.pdbx_strand_id
1 'polypeptide(L)'
;MNTDDERRRVIEKAIALKARDDAWRTDDPRSLEAAAAELGIAPDQLREARASLAREQALAAERRVSRRRWLIRGGGAALAVIAGVGIWAAVRPDPPEPWTADFSAGTWQLDVSAGTVARLNVVAEGGVTVAYVTVESIAPRGDGTWFVNLDGTGLPAIAGHESVSVTLSGTLPNARLYLEAGQDERWRSPLIAVPRAPERRTLPLAAFEHQTREAGKWTTASGSAPTRIDTISWKFGHFVNPPGATGAVRIGAFHLE
;
A
#
# COMPACT_ATOMS: atom_id res chain seq x y z
N MET A 1 29.43 -8.84 -33.53
CA MET A 1 28.23 -8.95 -32.67
C MET A 1 27.04 -9.01 -33.60
N ASN A 2 26.20 -10.05 -33.50
CA ASN A 2 25.19 -10.34 -34.52
C ASN A 2 24.03 -9.35 -34.41
N THR A 3 23.71 -8.63 -35.48
CA THR A 3 22.64 -7.63 -35.55
C THR A 3 21.27 -8.19 -35.17
N ASP A 4 21.07 -9.50 -35.28
CA ASP A 4 19.84 -10.17 -34.87
C ASP A 4 19.71 -10.33 -33.34
N ASP A 5 20.83 -10.49 -32.62
CA ASP A 5 20.81 -10.59 -31.15
C ASP A 5 20.49 -9.23 -30.51
N GLU A 6 20.96 -8.15 -31.12
CA GLU A 6 20.68 -6.79 -30.68
C GLU A 6 19.21 -6.42 -30.92
N ARG A 7 18.66 -6.78 -32.09
CA ARG A 7 17.23 -6.64 -32.38
C ARG A 7 16.36 -7.44 -31.42
N ARG A 8 16.74 -8.68 -31.10
CA ARG A 8 15.98 -9.53 -30.16
C ARG A 8 15.94 -8.94 -28.76
N ARG A 9 17.07 -8.43 -28.26
CA ARG A 9 17.13 -7.75 -26.95
C ARG A 9 16.28 -6.49 -26.89
N VAL A 10 16.25 -5.71 -27.98
CA VAL A 10 15.40 -4.52 -28.07
C VAL A 10 13.93 -4.90 -28.06
N ILE A 11 13.53 -5.95 -28.77
CA ILE A 11 12.16 -6.46 -28.79
C ILE A 11 11.73 -7.01 -27.42
N GLU A 12 12.58 -7.81 -26.77
CA GLU A 12 12.30 -8.36 -25.42
C GLU A 12 12.17 -7.23 -24.38
N LYS A 13 13.02 -6.20 -24.47
CA LYS A 13 12.95 -5.03 -23.60
C LYS A 13 11.71 -4.17 -23.89
N ALA A 14 11.30 -4.04 -25.15
CA ALA A 14 10.08 -3.33 -25.54
C ALA A 14 8.80 -4.07 -25.10
N ILE A 15 8.79 -5.41 -25.16
CA ILE A 15 7.70 -6.24 -24.64
C ILE A 15 7.63 -6.14 -23.11
N ALA A 16 8.77 -6.18 -22.42
CA ALA A 16 8.84 -6.01 -20.97
C ALA A 16 8.40 -4.60 -20.53
N LEU A 17 8.76 -3.55 -21.29
CA LEU A 17 8.28 -2.19 -21.07
C LEU A 17 6.77 -2.09 -21.31
N LYS A 18 6.25 -2.69 -22.38
CA LYS A 18 4.81 -2.71 -22.66
C LYS A 18 4.00 -3.47 -21.61
N ALA A 19 4.52 -4.58 -21.09
CA ALA A 19 3.90 -5.32 -19.99
C ALA A 19 3.92 -4.52 -18.66
N ARG A 20 4.87 -3.59 -18.51
CA ARG A 20 4.94 -2.66 -17.38
C ARG A 20 4.03 -1.43 -17.59
N ASP A 21 3.82 -1.02 -18.84
CA ASP A 21 2.97 0.11 -19.26
C ASP A 21 1.48 -0.24 -19.36
N ASP A 22 1.12 -1.51 -19.57
CA ASP A 22 -0.28 -1.95 -19.48
C ASP A 22 -0.84 -1.82 -18.03
N ALA A 23 0.03 -1.52 -17.04
CA ALA A 23 -0.36 -1.07 -15.69
C ALA A 23 -0.64 0.45 -15.60
N TRP A 24 -0.33 1.22 -16.64
CA TRP A 24 -0.48 2.67 -16.73
C TRP A 24 -1.24 3.05 -18.00
N ARG A 25 -2.56 2.85 -18.01
CA ARG A 25 -3.42 3.45 -19.04
C ARG A 25 -3.53 4.96 -18.81
N THR A 26 -2.72 5.73 -19.51
CA THR A 26 -3.02 7.12 -19.85
C THR A 26 -3.16 7.23 -21.38
N ASP A 27 -4.41 7.35 -21.84
CA ASP A 27 -4.82 7.56 -23.24
C ASP A 27 -4.49 8.99 -23.75
N ASP A 28 -3.32 9.55 -23.39
CA ASP A 28 -2.90 10.87 -23.89
C ASP A 28 -1.85 10.73 -25.02
N PRO A 29 -2.21 10.98 -26.30
CA PRO A 29 -1.28 10.91 -27.42
C PRO A 29 -0.04 11.80 -27.26
N ARG A 30 -0.13 12.86 -26.45
CA ARG A 30 0.96 13.80 -26.19
C ARG A 30 2.04 13.23 -25.26
N SER A 31 1.68 12.29 -24.38
CA SER A 31 2.65 11.67 -23.47
C SER A 31 3.62 10.74 -24.21
N LEU A 32 3.13 10.03 -25.24
CA LEU A 32 3.93 9.11 -26.05
C LEU A 32 4.96 9.83 -26.92
N GLU A 33 4.64 11.03 -27.41
CA GLU A 33 5.57 11.83 -28.23
C GLU A 33 6.66 12.46 -27.37
N ALA A 34 6.33 12.90 -26.16
CA ALA A 34 7.31 13.37 -25.18
C ALA A 34 8.25 12.25 -24.71
N ALA A 35 7.70 11.07 -24.36
CA ALA A 35 8.50 9.91 -23.94
C ALA A 35 9.42 9.39 -25.06
N ALA A 36 8.96 9.42 -26.31
CA ALA A 36 9.79 8.98 -27.43
C ALA A 36 10.89 9.99 -27.79
N ALA A 37 10.66 11.29 -27.57
CA ALA A 37 11.67 12.33 -27.71
C ALA A 37 12.78 12.18 -26.65
N GLU A 38 12.43 11.84 -25.41
CA GLU A 38 13.40 11.55 -24.34
C GLU A 38 14.28 10.33 -24.65
N LEU A 39 13.74 9.35 -25.39
CA LEU A 39 14.47 8.16 -25.82
C LEU A 39 15.25 8.34 -27.13
N GLY A 40 15.28 9.56 -27.68
CA GLY A 40 16.00 9.87 -28.92
C GLY A 40 15.42 9.21 -30.17
N ILE A 41 14.16 8.77 -30.12
CA ILE A 41 13.49 8.12 -31.26
C ILE A 41 13.02 9.22 -32.21
N ALA A 42 13.49 9.17 -33.46
CA ALA A 42 13.10 10.17 -34.45
C ALA A 42 11.58 10.11 -34.70
N PRO A 43 10.87 11.25 -34.83
CA PRO A 43 9.42 11.30 -35.05
C PRO A 43 8.95 10.50 -36.27
N ASP A 44 9.84 10.32 -37.24
CA ASP A 44 9.57 9.59 -38.49
C ASP A 44 9.49 8.08 -38.24
N GLN A 45 10.31 7.57 -37.32
CA GLN A 45 10.30 6.17 -36.89
C GLN A 45 9.05 5.83 -36.06
N LEU A 46 8.58 6.77 -35.24
CA LEU A 46 7.30 6.65 -34.53
C LEU A 46 6.12 6.57 -35.50
N ARG A 47 6.12 7.41 -36.55
CA ARG A 47 5.08 7.37 -37.58
C ARG A 47 5.09 6.07 -38.36
N GLU A 48 6.27 5.56 -38.72
CA GLU A 48 6.41 4.29 -39.41
C GLU A 48 5.98 3.11 -38.53
N ALA A 49 6.36 3.10 -37.26
CA ALA A 49 5.94 2.10 -36.27
C ALA A 49 4.43 2.13 -36.00
N ARG A 50 3.82 3.32 -35.90
CA ARG A 50 2.35 3.46 -35.80
C ARG A 50 1.66 2.93 -37.06
N ALA A 51 2.22 3.21 -38.24
CA ALA A 51 1.67 2.75 -39.52
C ALA A 51 1.84 1.24 -39.76
N SER A 52 2.88 0.61 -39.22
CA SER A 52 3.04 -0.85 -39.24
C SER A 52 2.09 -1.53 -38.24
N LEU A 53 1.96 -0.97 -37.03
CA LEU A 53 1.04 -1.49 -36.01
C LEU A 53 -0.43 -1.39 -36.46
N ALA A 54 -0.82 -0.28 -37.10
CA ALA A 54 -2.16 -0.11 -37.66
C ALA A 54 -2.45 -1.12 -38.78
N ARG A 55 -1.44 -1.45 -39.60
CA ARG A 55 -1.55 -2.49 -40.65
C ARG A 55 -1.67 -3.89 -40.04
N GLU A 56 -0.89 -4.21 -39.01
CA GLU A 56 -1.00 -5.49 -38.30
C GLU A 56 -2.33 -5.64 -37.57
N GLN A 57 -2.83 -4.57 -36.95
CA GLN A 57 -4.14 -4.55 -36.30
C GLN A 57 -5.29 -4.68 -37.31
N ALA A 58 -5.20 -4.05 -38.49
CA ALA A 58 -6.16 -4.22 -39.57
C ALA A 58 -6.20 -5.68 -40.08
N LEU A 59 -5.03 -6.30 -40.25
CA LEU A 59 -4.92 -7.71 -40.66
C LEU A 59 -5.40 -8.68 -39.56
N ALA A 60 -5.17 -8.36 -38.28
CA ALA A 60 -5.70 -9.12 -37.16
C ALA A 60 -7.22 -8.98 -37.01
N ALA A 61 -7.78 -7.81 -37.33
CA ALA A 61 -9.21 -7.56 -37.36
C ALA A 61 -9.88 -8.31 -38.53
N GLU A 62 -9.28 -8.33 -39.72
CA GLU A 62 -9.79 -9.10 -40.86
C GLU A 62 -9.81 -10.61 -40.60
N ARG A 63 -8.80 -11.16 -39.92
CA ARG A 63 -8.78 -12.58 -39.49
C ARG A 63 -9.85 -12.92 -38.45
N ARG A 64 -10.32 -11.94 -37.66
CA ARG A 64 -11.43 -12.13 -36.69
C ARG A 64 -12.80 -12.03 -37.35
N VAL A 65 -12.94 -11.31 -38.48
CA VAL A 65 -14.23 -11.15 -39.17
C VAL A 65 -14.58 -12.35 -40.07
N SER A 66 -13.59 -13.04 -40.66
CA SER A 66 -13.85 -14.21 -41.51
C SER A 66 -14.35 -15.44 -40.74
N ARG A 67 -13.87 -15.68 -39.51
CA ARG A 67 -14.39 -16.72 -38.61
C ARG A 67 -15.75 -16.36 -37.97
N ARG A 68 -16.09 -15.06 -37.92
CA ARG A 68 -17.32 -14.55 -37.28
C ARG A 68 -18.59 -14.79 -38.10
N ARG A 69 -18.48 -14.95 -39.42
CA ARG A 69 -19.66 -15.14 -40.28
C ARG A 69 -20.30 -16.53 -40.17
N TRP A 70 -19.59 -17.54 -39.65
CA TRP A 70 -20.15 -18.88 -39.45
C TRP A 70 -20.86 -19.04 -38.10
N LEU A 71 -20.45 -18.31 -37.06
CA LEU A 71 -20.98 -18.46 -35.69
C LEU A 71 -22.23 -17.62 -35.39
N ILE A 72 -22.57 -16.62 -36.22
CA ILE A 72 -23.72 -15.72 -35.97
C ILE A 72 -25.07 -16.34 -36.40
N ARG A 73 -25.09 -17.50 -37.06
CA ARG A 73 -26.35 -18.18 -37.42
C ARG A 73 -26.95 -19.08 -36.34
N GLY A 74 -26.32 -19.25 -35.18
CA GLY A 74 -26.92 -20.07 -34.11
C GLY A 74 -26.38 -19.77 -32.72
N GLY A 75 -27.15 -19.02 -31.92
CA GLY A 75 -27.19 -19.22 -30.46
C GLY A 75 -26.02 -18.73 -29.59
N GLY A 76 -25.13 -17.87 -30.07
CA GLY A 76 -23.86 -17.55 -29.35
C GLY A 76 -23.84 -16.37 -28.38
N ALA A 77 -24.94 -15.64 -28.14
CA ALA A 77 -24.90 -14.40 -27.34
C ALA A 77 -25.00 -14.65 -25.81
N ALA A 78 -25.70 -15.68 -25.37
CA ALA A 78 -25.90 -15.97 -23.94
C ALA A 78 -24.68 -16.62 -23.27
N LEU A 79 -23.91 -17.42 -24.01
CA LEU A 79 -22.75 -18.16 -23.48
C LEU A 79 -21.51 -17.29 -23.25
N ALA A 80 -21.33 -16.19 -24.00
CA ALA A 80 -20.17 -15.32 -23.84
C ALA A 80 -20.21 -14.49 -22.54
N VAL A 81 -21.40 -14.12 -22.06
CA VAL A 81 -21.57 -13.41 -20.78
C VAL A 81 -21.36 -14.39 -19.61
N ILE A 82 -21.86 -15.62 -19.70
CA ILE A 82 -21.68 -16.65 -18.66
C ILE A 82 -20.21 -17.09 -18.57
N ALA A 83 -19.52 -17.28 -19.70
CA ALA A 83 -18.10 -17.61 -19.69
C ALA A 83 -17.23 -16.44 -19.20
N GLY A 84 -17.57 -15.20 -19.54
CA GLY A 84 -16.87 -14.01 -19.05
C GLY A 84 -17.02 -13.82 -17.54
N VAL A 85 -18.23 -14.01 -16.99
CA VAL A 85 -18.49 -13.95 -15.54
C VAL A 85 -17.84 -15.13 -14.81
N GLY A 86 -17.87 -16.33 -15.39
CA GLY A 86 -17.22 -17.52 -14.82
C GLY A 86 -15.69 -17.38 -14.74
N ILE A 87 -15.05 -16.82 -15.77
CA ILE A 87 -13.60 -16.55 -15.75
C ILE A 87 -13.28 -15.43 -14.76
N TRP A 88 -14.10 -14.38 -14.66
CA TRP A 88 -13.85 -13.30 -13.71
C TRP A 88 -14.06 -13.72 -12.25
N ALA A 89 -15.02 -14.60 -11.97
CA ALA A 89 -15.22 -15.18 -10.65
C ALA A 89 -14.12 -16.18 -10.26
N ALA A 90 -13.57 -16.93 -11.22
CA ALA A 90 -12.50 -17.91 -10.97
C ALA A 90 -11.09 -17.29 -10.79
N VAL A 91 -10.91 -16.01 -11.11
CA VAL A 91 -9.61 -15.31 -11.03
C VAL A 91 -9.58 -14.31 -9.86
N ARG A 92 -10.68 -14.13 -9.13
CA ARG A 92 -10.65 -13.35 -7.89
C ARG A 92 -9.96 -14.19 -6.81
N PRO A 93 -8.82 -13.73 -6.26
CA PRO A 93 -8.28 -14.37 -5.07
C PRO A 93 -9.34 -14.31 -3.98
N ASP A 94 -9.44 -15.38 -3.19
CA ASP A 94 -10.34 -15.38 -2.03
C ASP A 94 -10.02 -14.17 -1.16
N PRO A 95 -11.05 -13.48 -0.60
CA PRO A 95 -10.80 -12.41 0.35
C PRO A 95 -9.94 -12.97 1.49
N PRO A 96 -8.93 -12.22 1.95
CA PRO A 96 -8.09 -12.72 3.03
C PRO A 96 -8.95 -13.02 4.26
N GLU A 97 -8.61 -14.09 4.97
CA GLU A 97 -9.30 -14.41 6.21
C GLU A 97 -9.10 -13.27 7.22
N PRO A 98 -10.16 -12.80 7.90
CA PRO A 98 -10.04 -11.78 8.92
C PRO A 98 -9.02 -12.22 9.97
N TRP A 99 -8.01 -11.38 10.20
CA TRP A 99 -6.98 -11.69 11.16
C TRP A 99 -7.15 -10.85 12.42
N THR A 100 -6.99 -11.49 13.57
CA THR A 100 -6.98 -10.82 14.87
C THR A 100 -5.69 -11.16 15.59
N ALA A 101 -4.99 -10.15 16.07
CA ALA A 101 -3.97 -10.34 17.10
C ALA A 101 -4.07 -9.34 18.21
N ASP A 102 -3.68 -9.82 19.37
CA ASP A 102 -3.48 -9.03 20.55
C ASP A 102 -1.97 -8.84 20.80
N PHE A 103 -1.62 -8.25 21.94
CA PHE A 103 -0.22 -7.99 22.27
C PHE A 103 0.60 -9.24 22.66
N SER A 104 0.02 -10.45 22.60
CA SER A 104 0.76 -11.71 22.78
C SER A 104 1.35 -12.28 21.49
N ALA A 105 0.84 -11.84 20.33
CA ALA A 105 1.20 -12.42 19.02
C ALA A 105 2.54 -11.93 18.44
N GLY A 106 3.26 -11.05 19.13
CA GLY A 106 4.45 -10.39 18.59
C GLY A 106 5.44 -9.94 19.66
N THR A 107 6.56 -9.39 19.21
CA THR A 107 7.53 -8.72 20.09
C THR A 107 7.24 -7.23 20.10
N TRP A 108 7.05 -6.67 21.28
CA TRP A 108 6.72 -5.26 21.47
C TRP A 108 7.83 -4.53 22.20
N GLN A 109 8.27 -3.41 21.65
CA GLN A 109 9.32 -2.57 22.21
C GLN A 109 8.84 -1.13 22.34
N LEU A 110 9.07 -0.55 23.51
CA LEU A 110 8.86 0.89 23.72
C LEU A 110 10.19 1.62 23.46
N ASP A 111 10.19 2.50 22.46
CA ASP A 111 11.31 3.37 22.12
C ASP A 111 10.99 4.83 22.49
N VAL A 112 11.90 5.49 23.20
CA VAL A 112 11.67 6.82 23.77
C VAL A 112 12.88 7.74 23.60
N SER A 113 12.65 9.04 23.44
CA SER A 113 13.74 10.02 23.42
C SER A 113 14.49 10.06 24.75
N ALA A 114 15.80 10.32 24.69
CA ALA A 114 16.64 10.51 25.88
C ALA A 114 16.00 11.51 26.86
N GLY A 115 15.91 11.12 28.13
CA GLY A 115 15.31 11.89 29.22
C GLY A 115 13.77 11.85 29.29
N THR A 116 13.07 11.38 28.26
CA THR A 116 11.63 11.12 28.32
C THR A 116 11.37 9.85 29.11
N VAL A 117 10.40 9.89 30.03
CA VAL A 117 10.03 8.73 30.86
C VAL A 117 8.67 8.23 30.40
N ALA A 118 8.65 7.03 29.83
CA ALA A 118 7.43 6.31 29.53
C ALA A 118 7.57 4.83 29.90
N ARG A 119 6.43 4.18 30.14
CA ARG A 119 6.36 2.77 30.54
C ARG A 119 5.38 2.02 29.64
N LEU A 120 5.70 0.76 29.37
CA LEU A 120 4.83 -0.18 28.70
C LEU A 120 4.44 -1.26 29.71
N ASN A 121 3.14 -1.44 29.91
CA ASN A 121 2.59 -2.57 30.65
C ASN A 121 1.70 -3.38 29.71
N VAL A 122 2.02 -4.65 29.53
CA VAL A 122 1.22 -5.58 28.72
C VAL A 122 0.45 -6.49 29.68
N VAL A 123 -0.89 -6.50 29.57
CA VAL A 123 -1.75 -7.21 30.53
C VAL A 123 -2.83 -8.01 29.82
N ALA A 124 -3.22 -9.15 30.38
CA ALA A 124 -4.39 -9.90 29.94
C ALA A 124 -5.66 -9.29 30.52
N GLU A 125 -6.63 -8.95 29.65
CA GLU A 125 -7.90 -8.33 30.00
C GLU A 125 -9.01 -8.92 29.11
N GLY A 126 -10.05 -9.51 29.70
CA GLY A 126 -11.20 -10.03 28.93
C GLY A 126 -10.84 -11.12 27.91
N GLY A 127 -9.79 -11.91 28.16
CA GLY A 127 -9.33 -12.96 27.26
C GLY A 127 -8.43 -12.49 26.11
N VAL A 128 -8.07 -11.21 26.07
CA VAL A 128 -7.09 -10.65 25.13
C VAL A 128 -5.95 -9.94 25.86
N THR A 129 -4.78 -9.88 25.24
CA THR A 129 -3.61 -9.16 25.76
C THR A 129 -3.59 -7.74 25.23
N VAL A 130 -3.61 -6.73 26.11
CA VAL A 130 -3.64 -5.32 25.75
C VAL A 130 -2.38 -4.59 26.22
N ALA A 131 -2.01 -3.50 25.55
CA ALA A 131 -0.89 -2.66 25.97
C ALA A 131 -1.38 -1.36 26.62
N TYR A 132 -0.74 -0.98 27.73
CA TYR A 132 -0.87 0.30 28.38
C TYR A 132 0.46 1.04 28.26
N VAL A 133 0.47 2.12 27.47
CA VAL A 133 1.61 3.03 27.35
C VAL A 133 1.34 4.24 28.23
N THR A 134 2.20 4.50 29.21
CA THR A 134 2.11 5.67 30.10
C THR A 134 3.28 6.59 29.86
N VAL A 135 3.03 7.84 29.47
CA VAL A 135 4.01 8.91 29.37
C VAL A 135 3.96 9.74 30.65
N GLU A 136 5.00 9.64 31.46
CA GLU A 136 5.08 10.25 32.79
C GLU A 136 5.71 11.63 32.72
N SER A 137 6.79 11.77 31.93
CA SER A 137 7.45 13.04 31.69
C SER A 137 8.10 13.08 30.31
N ILE A 138 8.20 14.29 29.75
CA ILE A 138 8.81 14.53 28.44
C ILE A 138 10.06 15.37 28.64
N ALA A 139 11.15 14.94 28.00
CA ALA A 139 12.34 15.75 27.83
C ALA A 139 12.55 15.98 26.32
N PRO A 140 12.25 17.18 25.80
CA PRO A 140 12.54 17.51 24.42
C PRO A 140 14.04 17.45 24.14
N ARG A 141 14.40 17.02 22.94
CA ARG A 141 15.75 17.09 22.37
C ARG A 141 16.13 18.56 22.12
N GLY A 142 17.38 18.79 21.71
CA GLY A 142 17.88 20.13 21.40
C GLY A 142 17.11 20.88 20.29
N ASP A 143 16.38 20.16 19.44
CA ASP A 143 15.49 20.71 18.41
C ASP A 143 14.03 20.88 18.87
N GLY A 144 13.73 20.63 20.15
CA GLY A 144 12.38 20.68 20.72
C GLY A 144 11.52 19.45 20.43
N THR A 145 12.04 18.45 19.69
CA THR A 145 11.29 17.24 19.37
C THR A 145 11.43 16.19 20.46
N TRP A 146 10.43 15.33 20.61
CA TRP A 146 10.44 14.17 21.49
C TRP A 146 9.61 13.06 20.85
N PHE A 147 9.89 11.81 21.21
CA PHE A 147 9.15 10.67 20.69
C PHE A 147 8.94 9.62 21.77
N VAL A 148 7.79 8.96 21.65
CA VAL A 148 7.41 7.75 22.37
C VAL A 148 6.74 6.88 21.33
N ASN A 149 7.39 5.79 20.96
CA ASN A 149 6.95 4.85 19.95
C ASN A 149 6.77 3.48 20.61
N LEU A 150 5.66 2.81 20.34
CA LEU A 150 5.47 1.40 20.66
C LEU A 150 5.50 0.62 19.36
N ASP A 151 6.56 -0.15 19.17
CA ASP A 151 6.85 -0.88 17.95
C ASP A 151 6.58 -2.38 18.15
N GLY A 152 5.87 -2.99 17.21
CA GLY A 152 5.50 -4.40 17.21
C GLY A 152 5.97 -5.08 15.93
N THR A 153 6.63 -6.24 16.06
CA THR A 153 7.11 -7.07 14.95
C THR A 153 6.56 -8.49 15.03
N GLY A 154 6.67 -9.26 13.94
CA GLY A 154 6.18 -10.65 13.86
C GLY A 154 4.70 -10.74 13.47
N LEU A 155 4.25 -9.79 12.66
CA LEU A 155 2.87 -9.60 12.27
C LEU A 155 2.57 -10.38 10.97
N PRO A 156 1.30 -10.71 10.69
CA PRO A 156 0.89 -11.45 9.50
C PRO A 156 1.07 -10.59 8.25
N ALA A 157 0.88 -11.23 7.09
CA ALA A 157 0.71 -10.53 5.84
C ALA A 157 -0.52 -9.60 5.91
N ILE A 158 -0.36 -8.36 5.45
CA ILE A 158 -1.44 -7.37 5.33
C ILE A 158 -2.11 -7.38 3.95
N ALA A 159 -1.52 -8.08 2.98
CA ALA A 159 -1.99 -8.11 1.60
C ALA A 159 -3.45 -8.56 1.51
N GLY A 160 -4.25 -7.78 0.78
CA GLY A 160 -5.66 -8.08 0.50
C GLY A 160 -6.65 -7.50 1.51
N HIS A 161 -6.18 -7.03 2.68
CA HIS A 161 -7.05 -6.36 3.64
C HIS A 161 -7.35 -4.93 3.19
N GLU A 162 -8.50 -4.41 3.62
CA GLU A 162 -8.96 -3.07 3.28
C GLU A 162 -8.88 -2.11 4.46
N SER A 163 -8.88 -2.63 5.69
CA SER A 163 -8.86 -1.80 6.90
C SER A 163 -8.12 -2.43 8.07
N VAL A 164 -7.76 -1.58 9.03
CA VAL A 164 -7.27 -1.99 10.35
C VAL A 164 -8.19 -1.44 11.42
N SER A 165 -8.68 -2.32 12.28
CA SER A 165 -9.48 -1.97 13.45
C SER A 165 -8.66 -2.12 14.73
N VAL A 166 -8.79 -1.17 15.65
CA VAL A 166 -8.12 -1.20 16.96
C VAL A 166 -8.98 -0.54 18.02
N THR A 167 -8.99 -1.11 19.22
CA THR A 167 -9.65 -0.47 20.37
C THR A 167 -8.67 0.42 21.11
N LEU A 168 -9.04 1.68 21.35
CA LEU A 168 -8.21 2.66 22.05
C LEU A 168 -8.98 3.29 23.21
N SER A 169 -8.27 3.64 24.28
CA SER A 169 -8.74 4.58 25.29
C SER A 169 -7.59 5.20 26.06
N GLY A 170 -7.81 6.29 26.77
CA GLY A 170 -6.77 6.87 27.61
C GLY A 170 -6.96 8.33 27.97
N THR A 171 -5.84 8.95 28.34
CA THR A 171 -5.77 10.35 28.76
C THR A 171 -4.83 11.19 27.89
N LEU A 172 -3.94 10.56 27.12
CA LEU A 172 -3.20 11.26 26.06
C LEU A 172 -4.19 11.76 24.99
N PRO A 173 -3.99 12.92 24.36
CA PRO A 173 -4.94 13.47 23.39
C PRO A 173 -5.06 12.64 22.11
N ASN A 174 -3.92 12.24 21.54
CA ASN A 174 -3.86 11.62 20.22
C ASN A 174 -2.87 10.44 20.17
N ALA A 175 -3.10 9.59 19.19
CA ALA A 175 -2.21 8.53 18.75
C ALA A 175 -2.10 8.56 17.22
N ARG A 176 -1.08 7.91 16.67
CA ARG A 176 -0.97 7.68 15.24
C ARG A 176 -0.36 6.31 14.98
N LEU A 177 -0.96 5.57 14.05
CA LEU A 177 -0.52 4.25 13.64
C LEU A 177 0.34 4.37 12.37
N TYR A 178 1.47 3.69 12.38
CA TYR A 178 2.35 3.53 11.23
C TYR A 178 2.47 2.05 10.90
N LEU A 179 2.42 1.75 9.61
CA LEU A 179 2.66 0.44 9.04
C LEU A 179 3.96 0.55 8.27
N GLU A 180 5.04 -0.10 8.72
CA GLU A 180 6.39 0.10 8.17
C GLU A 180 6.81 -1.16 7.38
N ALA A 181 7.30 -0.98 6.16
CA ALA A 181 7.83 -2.01 5.28
C ALA A 181 9.34 -1.78 5.09
N GLY A 182 10.10 -2.16 6.11
CA GLY A 182 11.53 -1.89 6.20
C GLY A 182 11.82 -0.45 6.63
N GLN A 183 13.05 0.00 6.36
CA GLN A 183 13.57 1.27 6.89
C GLN A 183 13.16 2.50 6.06
N ASP A 184 12.72 2.29 4.82
CA ASP A 184 12.56 3.34 3.80
C ASP A 184 11.16 3.43 3.22
N GLU A 185 10.19 2.65 3.72
CA GLU A 185 8.81 2.64 3.22
C GLU A 185 7.83 2.48 4.39
N ARG A 186 6.78 3.30 4.42
CA ARG A 186 5.74 3.22 5.45
C ARG A 186 4.42 3.85 5.02
N TRP A 187 3.35 3.48 5.72
CA TRP A 187 2.02 4.06 5.61
C TRP A 187 1.66 4.71 6.93
N ARG A 188 1.30 5.99 6.88
CA ARG A 188 0.98 6.81 8.03
C ARG A 188 -0.53 7.01 8.15
N SER A 189 -1.12 6.59 9.25
CA SER A 189 -2.55 6.82 9.49
C SER A 189 -2.87 8.31 9.61
N PRO A 190 -4.14 8.71 9.36
CA PRO A 190 -4.69 9.95 9.90
C PRO A 190 -4.45 10.05 11.42
N LEU A 191 -4.53 11.26 11.98
CA LEU A 191 -4.43 11.44 13.43
C LEU A 191 -5.63 10.77 14.12
N ILE A 192 -5.39 10.01 15.18
CA ILE A 192 -6.43 9.29 15.91
C ILE A 192 -6.61 9.97 17.26
N ALA A 193 -7.78 10.55 17.51
CA ALA A 193 -8.13 11.05 18.83
C ALA A 193 -8.29 9.87 19.79
N VAL A 194 -7.68 9.95 20.98
CA VAL A 194 -7.79 8.89 21.99
C VAL A 194 -8.99 9.19 22.89
N PRO A 195 -10.02 8.33 22.87
CA PRO A 195 -11.22 8.54 23.67
C PRO A 195 -10.97 8.20 25.15
N ARG A 196 -11.79 8.76 26.05
CA ARG A 196 -11.69 8.46 27.49
C ARG A 196 -12.14 7.03 27.81
N ALA A 197 -13.18 6.54 27.12
CA ALA A 197 -13.68 5.18 27.24
C ALA A 197 -13.17 4.31 26.09
N PRO A 198 -13.04 2.98 26.28
CA PRO A 198 -12.67 2.05 25.20
C PRO A 198 -13.59 2.20 23.99
N GLU A 199 -13.00 2.51 22.84
CA GLU A 199 -13.71 2.65 21.57
C GLU A 199 -12.94 1.94 20.46
N ARG A 200 -13.62 1.13 19.66
CA ARG A 200 -13.05 0.53 18.44
C ARG A 200 -13.03 1.58 17.34
N ARG A 201 -11.85 1.78 16.75
CA ARG A 201 -11.60 2.63 15.59
C ARG A 201 -11.22 1.76 14.41
N THR A 202 -11.96 1.87 13.32
CA THR A 202 -11.66 1.23 12.04
C THR A 202 -11.07 2.26 11.09
N LEU A 203 -9.87 1.99 10.59
CA LEU A 203 -9.10 2.88 9.73
C LEU A 203 -8.96 2.21 8.35
N PRO A 204 -9.57 2.77 7.29
CA PRO A 204 -9.35 2.26 5.93
C PRO A 204 -7.88 2.38 5.57
N LEU A 205 -7.25 1.31 5.06
CA LEU A 205 -5.85 1.33 4.64
C LEU A 205 -5.61 2.34 3.50
N ALA A 206 -6.62 2.58 2.67
CA ALA A 206 -6.59 3.62 1.62
C ALA A 206 -6.50 5.05 2.18
N ALA A 207 -6.83 5.28 3.46
CA ALA A 207 -6.70 6.58 4.11
C ALA A 207 -5.29 6.83 4.67
N PHE A 208 -4.41 5.83 4.63
CA PHE A 208 -3.04 5.99 5.09
C PHE A 208 -2.22 6.67 4.01
N GLU A 209 -1.43 7.67 4.43
CA GLU A 209 -0.50 8.33 3.54
C GLU A 209 0.74 7.44 3.33
N HIS A 210 0.98 7.05 2.08
CA HIS A 210 2.18 6.33 1.68
C HIS A 210 3.40 7.28 1.70
N GLN A 211 4.47 6.86 2.36
CA GLN A 211 5.71 7.62 2.49
C GLN A 211 6.92 6.74 2.19
N THR A 212 7.84 7.26 1.38
CA THR A 212 9.16 6.66 1.13
C THR A 212 10.27 7.55 1.67
N ARG A 213 11.43 6.95 1.93
CA ARG A 213 12.61 7.65 2.43
C ARG A 213 13.72 7.62 1.39
N GLU A 214 14.21 8.80 1.05
CA GLU A 214 15.37 8.98 0.20
C GLU A 214 16.35 9.96 0.87
N ALA A 215 17.64 9.61 0.90
CA ALA A 215 18.68 10.39 1.57
C ALA A 215 18.32 10.79 3.02
N GLY A 216 17.66 9.88 3.75
CA GLY A 216 17.25 10.07 5.16
C GLY A 216 15.98 10.90 5.36
N LYS A 217 15.40 11.46 4.30
CA LYS A 217 14.20 12.30 4.37
C LYS A 217 12.96 11.55 3.90
N TRP A 218 11.90 11.61 4.71
CA TRP A 218 10.59 11.06 4.34
C TRP A 218 9.87 12.00 3.37
N THR A 219 9.29 11.45 2.31
CA THR A 219 8.47 12.15 1.33
C THR A 219 7.18 11.38 1.07
N THR A 220 6.10 12.10 0.78
CA THR A 220 4.85 11.48 0.36
C THR A 220 5.04 10.85 -1.02
N ALA A 221 4.63 9.60 -1.16
CA ALA A 221 4.71 8.86 -2.39
C ALA A 221 3.29 8.54 -2.90
N SER A 222 3.14 8.43 -4.22
CA SER A 222 1.97 7.78 -4.80
C SER A 222 1.97 6.30 -4.43
N GLY A 223 0.81 5.71 -4.17
CA GLY A 223 0.77 4.27 -3.88
C GLY A 223 -0.60 3.76 -3.49
N SER A 224 -0.71 2.44 -3.50
CA SER A 224 -1.85 1.67 -3.00
C SER A 224 -1.69 1.31 -1.52
N ALA A 225 -2.69 0.61 -0.98
CA ALA A 225 -2.61 -0.03 0.34
C ALA A 225 -1.31 -0.86 0.49
N PRO A 226 -0.79 -0.99 1.72
CA PRO A 226 0.39 -1.80 1.97
C PRO A 226 0.15 -3.25 1.56
N THR A 227 1.12 -3.85 0.88
CA THR A 227 1.10 -5.28 0.53
C THR A 227 1.95 -6.12 1.48
N ARG A 228 2.83 -5.47 2.26
CA ARG A 228 3.68 -6.09 3.27
C ARG A 228 3.92 -5.09 4.39
N ILE A 229 4.10 -5.60 5.60
CA ILE A 229 4.51 -4.83 6.78
C ILE A 229 5.49 -5.69 7.57
N ASP A 230 6.55 -5.07 8.07
CA ASP A 230 7.50 -5.70 8.98
C ASP A 230 7.24 -5.26 10.42
N THR A 231 6.80 -3.99 10.58
CA THR A 231 6.59 -3.36 11.88
C THR A 231 5.28 -2.58 11.90
N ILE A 232 4.53 -2.70 12.99
CA ILE A 232 3.50 -1.73 13.39
C ILE A 232 4.11 -0.79 14.42
N SER A 233 4.00 0.53 14.22
CA SER A 233 4.51 1.53 15.16
C SER A 233 3.40 2.48 15.60
N TRP A 234 3.11 2.50 16.89
CA TRP A 234 2.25 3.50 17.51
C TRP A 234 3.07 4.68 17.98
N LYS A 235 2.76 5.88 17.50
CA LYS A 235 3.50 7.09 17.86
C LYS A 235 2.65 8.00 18.73
N PHE A 236 3.24 8.49 19.82
CA PHE A 236 2.63 9.40 20.79
C PHE A 236 3.41 10.71 20.96
N GLY A 237 4.47 10.91 20.17
CA GLY A 237 5.44 12.01 20.30
C GLY A 237 4.99 13.40 19.83
N HIS A 238 5.98 14.28 19.65
CA HIS A 238 5.83 15.69 19.26
C HIS A 238 4.93 15.93 18.03
N PHE A 239 5.00 15.07 17.02
CA PHE A 239 4.20 15.22 15.79
C PHE A 239 2.75 14.73 15.92
N VAL A 240 2.38 14.23 17.10
CA VAL A 240 1.07 13.63 17.40
C VAL A 240 0.39 14.38 18.55
N ASN A 241 1.16 14.80 19.55
CA ASN A 241 0.65 15.44 20.76
C ASN A 241 1.33 16.79 21.02
N PRO A 242 0.64 17.72 21.70
CA PRO A 242 1.22 19.03 22.02
C PRO A 242 2.45 18.90 22.94
N PRO A 243 3.32 19.93 23.00
CA PRO A 243 4.43 19.95 23.94
C PRO A 243 3.97 19.73 25.38
N GLY A 244 4.65 18.84 26.12
CA GLY A 244 4.34 18.54 27.51
C GLY A 244 3.15 17.60 27.73
N ALA A 245 2.56 17.01 26.68
CA ALA A 245 1.47 16.06 26.82
C ALA A 245 1.88 14.78 27.57
N THR A 246 1.38 14.60 28.79
CA THR A 246 1.52 13.37 29.58
C THR A 246 0.19 12.63 29.66
N GLY A 247 0.24 11.37 30.04
CA GLY A 247 -0.96 10.54 30.19
C GLY A 247 -0.73 9.10 29.80
N ALA A 248 -1.82 8.35 29.62
CA ALA A 248 -1.78 6.96 29.24
C ALA A 248 -2.62 6.69 28.00
N VAL A 249 -2.26 5.65 27.25
CA VAL A 249 -3.08 5.05 26.19
C VAL A 249 -3.13 3.54 26.42
N ARG A 250 -4.36 3.02 26.46
CA ARG A 250 -4.67 1.60 26.33
C ARG A 250 -4.90 1.28 24.86
N ILE A 251 -4.23 0.26 24.37
CA ILE A 251 -4.33 -0.26 23.00
C ILE A 251 -4.78 -1.71 23.11
N GLY A 252 -5.96 -2.00 22.56
CA GLY A 252 -6.53 -3.34 22.48
C GLY A 252 -6.04 -4.13 21.28
N ALA A 253 -6.70 -5.26 21.01
CA ALA A 253 -6.39 -6.09 19.86
C ALA A 253 -6.54 -5.34 18.52
N PHE A 254 -5.73 -5.77 17.57
CA PHE A 254 -5.75 -5.39 16.16
C PHE A 254 -6.58 -6.39 15.38
N HIS A 255 -7.39 -5.87 14.47
CA HIS A 255 -8.09 -6.68 13.49
C HIS A 255 -7.76 -6.15 12.09
N LEU A 256 -7.35 -7.04 11.21
CA LEU A 256 -7.25 -6.76 9.77
C LEU A 256 -8.50 -7.33 9.11
N GLU A 257 -9.19 -6.47 8.37
CA GLU A 257 -10.43 -6.76 7.65
C GLU A 257 -10.20 -6.49 6.17
#